data_AF-A0A1V4YW45-F1
#
_entry.id   AF-A0A1V4YW45-F1
#
_cell.length_a   1.000
_cell.length_b   1.000
_cell.length_c   1.000
_cell.angle_alpha   90.00
_cell.angle_beta   90.00
_cell.angle_gamma   90.00
#
_symmetry.space_group_name_H-M   'P 1'
#
loop_
_entity.id
_entity.type
_entity.pdbx_description
1 polymer ?
#
loop_
_entity_poly.entity_id
_entity_poly.type
_entity_poly.pdbx_seq_one_letter_code
_entity_poly.pdbx_strand_id
1 'polypeptide(L)' 'MAIIETMKMFKDVISQVSGTVKKILVQDENFVEYGQDLIIIDTENDK' A
#
# COMPACT_ATOMS: atom_id res chain seq x y z
N MET A 1 -0.71 -3.89 6.30
CA MET A 1 -0.56 -5.04 5.40
C MET A 1 -1.68 -4.96 4.38
N ALA A 2 -1.37 -5.00 3.09
CA ALA A 2 -2.36 -5.00 2.01
C ALA A 2 -2.07 -6.17 1.05
N ILE A 3 -3.12 -6.74 0.48
CA ILE A 3 -3.04 -7.83 -0.50
C ILE A 3 -3.48 -7.25 -1.83
N ILE A 4 -2.68 -7.44 -2.88
CA ILE A 4 -3.01 -6.98 -4.23
C ILE A 4 -3.12 -8.19 -5.15
N GLU A 5 -4.22 -8.26 -5.88
CA GLU A 5 -4.35 -9.22 -6.97
C GLU A 5 -3.75 -8.63 -8.25
N THR A 6 -2.72 -9.26 -8.80
CA THR A 6 -2.16 -8.89 -10.11
C THR A 6 -2.26 -10.09 -11.03
N MET A 7 -3.11 -10.00 -12.06
CA MET A 7 -3.27 -11.00 -13.13
C MET A 7 -3.30 -12.46 -12.61
N LYS A 8 -4.24 -12.77 -11.69
CA LYS A 8 -4.42 -14.09 -11.02
C LYS A 8 -3.38 -14.48 -9.98
N MET A 9 -2.50 -13.56 -9.58
CA MET A 9 -1.49 -13.79 -8.55
C MET A 9 -1.70 -12.80 -7.40
N PHE A 10 -1.98 -13.32 -6.21
CA PHE A 10 -2.04 -12.51 -4.99
C PHE A 10 -0.61 -12.20 -4.53
N LYS A 11 -0.30 -10.92 -4.40
CA LYS A 11 0.97 -10.42 -3.89
C LYS A 11 0.74 -9.66 -2.60
N ASP A 12 1.49 -10.02 -1.56
CA ASP A 12 1.50 -9.28 -0.31
C ASP A 12 2.34 -8.00 -0.47
N VAL A 13 1.72 -6.85 -0.23
CA VAL A 13 2.43 -5.58 -0.12
C VAL A 13 2.80 -5.36 1.35
N ILE A 14 4.08 -5.63 1.61
CA ILE A 14 4.71 -5.46 2.91
C ILE A 14 5.30 -4.05 2.98
N SER A 15 4.96 -3.31 4.03
CA SER A 15 5.59 -2.02 4.30
C SER A 15 7.06 -2.23 4.64
N GLN A 16 7.95 -1.44 4.03
CA GLN A 16 9.38 -1.43 4.36
C GLN A 16 9.67 -0.68 5.68
N VAL A 17 8.70 0.08 6.18
CA VAL A 17 8.83 0.92 7.37
C VAL A 17 7.75 0.61 8.39
N SER A 18 8.10 0.73 9.67
CA SER A 18 7.15 0.67 10.78
C SER A 18 6.55 2.06 10.99
N GLY A 19 5.22 2.16 11.02
CA GLY A 19 4.51 3.42 11.18
C GLY A 19 2.99 3.22 11.25
N THR A 20 2.25 4.32 11.29
CA THR A 20 0.78 4.31 11.36
C THR A 20 0.19 4.60 9.98
N VAL A 21 -0.80 3.81 9.55
CA VAL A 21 -1.51 4.07 8.28
C VAL A 21 -2.28 5.38 8.40
N LYS A 22 -1.85 6.40 7.67
CA LYS A 22 -2.46 7.74 7.67
C LYS A 22 -3.62 7.82 6.68
N LYS A 23 -3.44 7.21 5.50
CA LYS A 23 -4.42 7.25 4.43
C LYS A 23 -4.27 6.05 3.49
N ILE A 24 -5.38 5.50 3.03
CA ILE A 24 -5.44 4.53 1.94
C ILE A 24 -5.83 5.32 0.68
N LEU A 25 -5.02 5.22 -0.38
CA LEU A 25 -5.19 5.96 -1.64
C LEU A 25 -5.95 5.16 -2.70
N VAL A 26 -6.22 3.89 -2.43
CA VAL A 26 -6.90 2.96 -3.34
C VAL A 26 -8.15 2.40 -2.68
N GLN A 27 -9.09 1.97 -3.52
CA GLN A 27 -10.30 1.29 -3.08
C GLN A 27 -10.28 -0.15 -3.59
N ASP A 28 -11.07 -1.00 -2.94
CA ASP A 28 -11.26 -2.37 -3.39
C ASP A 28 -11.81 -2.37 -4.83
N GLU A 29 -11.42 -3.36 -5.62
CA GLU A 29 -11.75 -3.51 -7.04
C GLU A 29 -11.25 -2.40 -8.00
N ASN A 30 -10.52 -1.39 -7.51
CA ASN A 30 -9.90 -0.40 -8.40
C ASN A 30 -8.62 -0.94 -9.07
N PHE A 31 -8.47 -0.64 -10.36
CA PHE A 31 -7.22 -0.86 -11.07
C PHE A 31 -6.13 0.05 -10.51
N VAL A 32 -4.94 -0.52 -10.35
CA VAL A 32 -3.72 0.19 -9.93
C VAL A 32 -2.61 -0.04 -10.93
N GLU A 33 -1.81 0.99 -11.18
CA GLU A 33 -0.67 0.90 -12.10
C GLU A 33 0.65 0.62 -11.37
N TYR A 34 1.64 0.16 -12.12
CA TYR A 34 2.98 -0.06 -11.56
C TYR A 34 3.60 1.28 -11.13
N GLY A 35 4.03 1.35 -9.86
CA GLY A 35 4.59 2.57 -9.27
C GLY A 35 3.55 3.55 -8.72
N GLN A 36 2.25 3.20 -8.74
CA GLN A 36 1.21 3.98 -8.10
C GLN A 36 1.28 3.87 -6.57
N ASP A 37 1.16 5.00 -5.88
CA ASP A 37 1.06 5.05 -4.43
C ASP A 37 -0.28 4.45 -3.94
N LEU A 38 -0.18 3.55 -2.96
CA LEU A 38 -1.35 2.81 -2.45
C LEU A 38 -1.76 3.26 -1.05
N ILE A 39 -0.77 3.49 -0.17
CA ILE A 39 -0.97 3.75 1.25
C ILE A 39 0.06 4.79 1.68
N ILE A 40 -0.41 5.80 2.42
CA ILE A 40 0.44 6.76 3.09
C ILE A 40 0.64 6.27 4.53
N ILE A 41 1.90 6.08 4.91
CA ILE A 41 2.30 5.67 6.26
C ILE A 41 3.00 6.87 6.92
N ASP A 42 2.54 7.23 8.10
CA ASP A 42 3.20 8.20 8.96
C ASP A 42 4.26 7.48 9.78
N THR A 43 5.52 7.86 9.61
CA THR A 43 6.66 7.34 10.39
C THR A 43 7.14 8.43 11.33
N GLU A 44 7.30 8.11 12.62
CA GLU A 44 7.72 9.11 13.62
C GLU A 44 9.19 9.53 13.50
N ASN A 45 9.91 8.98 12.51
CA ASN A 45 11.34 9.22 12.28
C ASN A 45 11.65 10.35 11.27
N ASP A 46 10.64 11.00 10.68
CA ASP A 46 10.84 12.07 9.68
C ASP A 46 10.76 13.49 10.30
N LYS A 47 11.40 13.69 11.47
CA LYS A 47 11.57 15.01 12.10
C LYS A 47 13.02 15.50 12.02
#